data_AF-A0A8B6LMJ3-F1
#
_entry.id   AF-A0A8B6LMJ3-F1
#
_cell.length_a   1.000
_cell.length_b   1.000
_cell.length_c   1.000
_cell.angle_alpha   90.00
_cell.angle_beta   90.00
_cell.angle_gamma   90.00
#
_symmetry.space_group_name_H-M   'P 1'
#
loop_
_entity.id
_entity.type
_entity.pdbx_description
1 polymer ?
#
loop_
_entity_poly.entity_id
_entity_poly.type
_entity_poly.pdbx_seq_one_letter_code
_entity_poly.pdbx_strand_id
1 'polypeptide(L)'
;MIAAGLCGPARASAGAVRDYVLGATLVNGRGEVLAFGGQVMKNVAGYDISRLLAGSLGTLGLIAEVSLKVLPIAPAEATLRFECTQSDALRLLNGWGAQPLPLNASRWSEQDATGSLWLRLRGAVAAVDAACRHLGGERQPDAQAQADWQAARDQRLPWFGIPGAHSLWRLSVPQTAPAIDFETAPLLEWHGAQRWYLASANQGARLRAAARTAGGHATLFRIADDASQAARSVPRFDALSAPLARIHRALLREFDPHAVFDHARLLGAD
;
A
#
# COMPACT_ATOMS: atom_id res chain seq x y z
N MET A 1 5.01 -10.95 -4.69
CA MET A 1 5.16 -9.71 -3.88
C MET A 1 5.68 -8.54 -4.71
N ILE A 2 6.87 -8.61 -5.32
CA ILE A 2 7.53 -7.49 -6.03
C ILE A 2 6.69 -6.95 -7.19
N ALA A 3 6.40 -7.79 -8.20
CA ALA A 3 5.60 -7.38 -9.35
C ALA A 3 4.23 -6.81 -8.95
N ALA A 4 3.60 -7.36 -7.91
CA ALA A 4 2.33 -6.88 -7.37
C ALA A 4 2.45 -5.58 -6.53
N GLY A 5 3.66 -5.12 -6.20
CA GLY A 5 3.89 -3.89 -5.42
C GLY A 5 3.34 -3.95 -4.00
N LEU A 6 3.15 -5.15 -3.43
CA LEU A 6 2.51 -5.32 -2.12
C LEU A 6 3.41 -4.82 -0.99
N CYS A 7 2.81 -4.10 -0.05
CA CYS A 7 3.49 -3.54 1.12
C CYS A 7 2.64 -3.77 2.37
N GLY A 8 3.28 -4.05 3.50
CA GLY A 8 2.59 -4.22 4.77
C GLY A 8 2.29 -2.92 5.52
N PRO A 9 1.77 -3.00 6.76
CA PRO A 9 1.36 -1.84 7.55
C PRO A 9 2.50 -0.86 7.86
N ALA A 10 3.75 -1.33 7.84
CA ALA A 10 4.93 -0.52 8.14
C ALA A 10 5.43 0.37 6.99
N ARG A 11 4.79 0.32 5.80
CA ARG A 11 5.30 1.00 4.59
C ARG A 11 5.62 2.47 4.81
N ALA A 12 4.79 3.19 5.54
CA ALA A 12 4.97 4.63 5.75
C ALA A 12 6.25 4.96 6.52
N SER A 13 6.70 4.09 7.43
CA SER A 13 7.92 4.30 8.22
C SER A 13 9.14 3.56 7.66
N ALA A 14 8.94 2.38 7.10
CA ALA A 14 10.02 1.49 6.67
C ALA A 14 10.33 1.59 5.16
N GLY A 15 9.44 2.21 4.37
CA GLY A 15 9.53 2.27 2.92
C GLY A 15 8.67 1.23 2.22
N ALA A 16 8.49 1.43 0.91
CA ALA A 16 7.79 0.52 0.02
C ALA A 16 8.70 -0.61 -0.45
N VAL A 17 8.11 -1.70 -0.95
CA VAL A 17 8.87 -2.86 -1.47
C VAL A 17 9.92 -2.47 -2.52
N ARG A 18 9.65 -1.45 -3.35
CA ARG A 18 10.59 -0.93 -4.33
C ARG A 18 11.86 -0.36 -3.70
N ASP A 19 11.76 0.24 -2.51
CA ASP A 19 12.88 0.90 -1.84
C ASP A 19 13.88 -0.14 -1.28
N TYR A 20 13.47 -1.41 -1.25
CA TYR A 20 14.28 -2.55 -0.84
C TYR A 20 14.93 -3.29 -2.01
N VAL A 21 14.50 -3.04 -3.25
CA VAL A 21 15.10 -3.67 -4.44
C VAL A 21 16.44 -3.00 -4.73
N LEU A 22 17.51 -3.79 -4.71
CA LEU A 22 18.87 -3.39 -5.06
C LEU A 22 19.21 -3.74 -6.52
N GLY A 23 18.67 -4.86 -6.99
CA GLY A 23 18.83 -5.34 -8.36
C GLY A 23 17.84 -6.46 -8.67
N ALA A 24 17.67 -6.75 -9.96
CA ALA A 24 16.80 -7.81 -10.44
C ALA A 24 17.28 -8.35 -11.79
N THR A 25 17.02 -9.64 -11.99
CA THR A 25 17.18 -10.33 -13.27
C THR A 25 15.79 -10.66 -13.81
N LEU A 26 15.51 -10.35 -15.06
CA LEU A 26 14.24 -10.71 -15.72
C LEU A 26 14.44 -11.25 -17.13
N VAL A 27 13.42 -11.94 -17.61
CA VAL A 27 13.27 -12.34 -19.01
C VAL A 27 12.24 -11.42 -19.68
N ASN A 28 12.65 -10.72 -20.74
CA ASN A 28 11.78 -9.81 -21.49
C ASN A 28 10.92 -10.56 -22.53
N GLY A 29 10.04 -9.84 -23.25
CA GLY A 29 9.15 -10.43 -24.27
C GLY A 29 9.86 -10.96 -25.52
N ARG A 30 11.18 -10.74 -25.65
CA ARG A 30 12.04 -11.34 -26.67
C ARG A 30 12.70 -12.64 -26.20
N GLY A 31 12.53 -13.01 -24.93
CA GLY A 31 13.21 -14.15 -24.31
C GLY A 31 14.65 -13.86 -23.87
N GLU A 32 15.06 -12.59 -23.85
CA GLU A 32 16.40 -12.17 -23.43
C GLU A 32 16.48 -12.03 -21.91
N VAL A 33 17.60 -12.46 -21.33
CA VAL A 33 17.89 -12.28 -19.90
C VAL A 33 18.53 -10.90 -19.69
N LEU A 34 17.84 -10.05 -18.93
CA LEU A 34 18.28 -8.70 -18.59
C LEU A 34 18.57 -8.59 -17.08
N ALA A 35 19.68 -7.96 -16.73
CA ALA A 35 20.07 -7.71 -15.35
C ALA A 35 20.16 -6.20 -15.08
N PHE A 36 19.53 -5.76 -13.99
CA PHE A 36 19.50 -4.35 -13.59
C PHE A 36 19.90 -4.17 -12.13
N GLY A 37 20.58 -3.07 -11.83
CA GLY A 37 21.07 -2.77 -10.49
C GLY A 37 22.24 -3.67 -10.07
N GLY A 38 22.35 -3.93 -8.78
CA GLY A 38 23.43 -4.75 -8.23
C GLY A 38 23.40 -4.77 -6.70
N GLN A 39 24.20 -5.64 -6.08
CA GLN A 39 24.24 -5.79 -4.62
C GLN A 39 24.95 -4.63 -3.90
N VAL A 40 25.62 -3.74 -4.63
CA VAL A 40 26.34 -2.60 -4.08
C VAL A 40 25.45 -1.36 -4.00
N MET A 41 25.61 -0.57 -2.94
CA MET A 41 24.79 0.63 -2.67
C MET A 41 25.01 1.77 -3.67
N LYS A 42 26.13 1.76 -4.41
CA LYS A 42 26.48 2.80 -5.39
C LYS A 42 26.31 2.26 -6.82
N ASN A 43 25.13 2.48 -7.38
CA ASN A 43 24.83 2.25 -8.80
C ASN A 43 24.44 3.60 -9.43
N VAL A 44 25.41 4.34 -9.97
CA VAL A 44 25.22 5.74 -10.43
C VAL A 44 25.05 5.85 -11.96
N ALA A 45 24.94 4.72 -12.67
CA ALA A 45 24.80 4.70 -14.12
C ALA A 45 23.43 4.13 -14.53
N GLY A 46 22.72 4.88 -15.38
CA GLY A 46 21.48 4.43 -16.03
C GLY A 46 20.19 4.70 -15.25
N TYR A 47 19.09 4.20 -15.81
CA TYR A 47 17.76 4.28 -15.21
C TYR A 47 17.56 3.16 -14.17
N ASP A 48 16.86 3.47 -13.07
CA ASP A 48 16.56 2.51 -12.00
C ASP A 48 15.40 1.57 -12.38
N ILE A 49 15.66 0.68 -13.33
CA ILE A 49 14.69 -0.32 -13.79
C ILE A 49 14.37 -1.31 -12.66
N SER A 50 15.35 -1.63 -11.81
CA SER A 50 15.17 -2.51 -10.65
C SER A 50 13.98 -2.08 -9.77
N ARG A 51 13.87 -0.79 -9.46
CA ARG A 51 12.73 -0.28 -8.67
C ARG A 51 11.45 -0.15 -9.47
N LEU A 52 11.51 0.05 -10.79
CA LEU A 52 10.35 0.10 -11.67
C LEU A 52 9.58 -1.23 -11.72
N LEU A 53 10.27 -2.36 -11.54
CA LEU A 53 9.64 -3.69 -11.51
C LEU A 53 8.63 -3.85 -10.35
N ALA A 54 8.79 -3.08 -9.27
CA ALA A 54 7.85 -3.11 -8.17
C ALA A 54 6.53 -2.46 -8.56
N GLY A 55 5.46 -3.25 -8.63
CA GLY A 55 4.15 -2.79 -9.10
C GLY A 55 3.96 -2.89 -10.62
N SER A 56 4.88 -3.52 -11.37
CA SER A 56 4.76 -3.74 -12.81
C SER A 56 3.69 -4.76 -13.20
N LEU A 57 3.15 -5.52 -12.24
CA LEU A 57 2.21 -6.64 -12.44
C LEU A 57 2.69 -7.72 -13.43
N GLY A 58 4.00 -7.79 -13.65
CA GLY A 58 4.64 -8.73 -14.59
C GLY A 58 4.64 -8.26 -16.05
N THR A 59 4.10 -7.07 -16.34
CA THR A 59 3.97 -6.55 -17.71
C THR A 59 5.30 -6.19 -18.38
N LEU A 60 6.36 -6.00 -17.59
CA LEU A 60 7.70 -5.70 -18.10
C LEU A 60 8.58 -6.95 -18.28
N GLY A 61 8.03 -8.15 -18.03
CA GLY A 61 8.76 -9.40 -18.12
C GLY A 61 8.65 -10.27 -16.88
N LEU A 62 9.18 -11.49 -17.01
CA LEU A 62 9.25 -12.47 -15.93
C LEU A 62 10.43 -12.16 -15.02
N ILE A 63 10.16 -11.76 -13.79
CA ILE A 63 11.20 -11.57 -12.76
C ILE A 63 11.73 -12.95 -12.36
N ALA A 64 13.00 -13.23 -12.67
CA ALA A 64 13.68 -14.49 -12.35
C ALA A 64 14.42 -14.41 -11.01
N GLU A 65 15.08 -13.29 -10.73
CA GLU A 65 15.86 -13.08 -9.51
C GLU A 65 15.68 -11.67 -8.98
N VAL A 66 15.77 -11.49 -7.66
CA VAL A 66 15.72 -10.19 -7.00
C VAL A 66 16.72 -10.15 -5.85
N SER A 67 17.56 -9.13 -5.84
CA SER A 67 18.41 -8.78 -4.69
C SER A 67 17.70 -7.73 -3.84
N LEU A 68 17.46 -8.06 -2.57
CA LEU A 68 16.82 -7.17 -1.60
C LEU A 68 17.81 -6.75 -0.52
N LYS A 69 17.78 -5.49 -0.11
CA LYS A 69 18.38 -5.09 1.16
C LYS A 69 17.54 -5.65 2.30
N VAL A 70 18.19 -5.98 3.41
CA VAL A 70 17.51 -6.36 4.66
C VAL A 70 17.83 -5.34 5.74
N LEU A 71 16.90 -5.18 6.68
CA LEU A 71 17.08 -4.28 7.83
C LEU A 71 17.21 -5.13 9.10
N PRO A 72 17.97 -4.65 10.11
CA PRO A 72 18.03 -5.31 11.40
C PRO A 72 16.64 -5.35 12.05
N ILE A 73 16.41 -6.39 12.85
CA ILE A 73 15.21 -6.48 13.68
C ILE A 73 15.31 -5.43 14.79
N ALA A 74 14.24 -4.67 14.99
CA ALA A 74 14.19 -3.69 16.07
C ALA A 74 14.25 -4.40 17.44
N PRO A 75 15.04 -3.93 18.40
CA PRO A 75 15.21 -4.59 19.70
C PRO A 75 13.97 -4.51 20.59
N ALA A 76 13.04 -3.58 20.32
CA ALA A 76 11.76 -3.48 21.00
C ALA A 76 10.61 -3.16 20.05
N GLU A 77 9.43 -3.68 20.40
CA GLU A 77 8.15 -3.40 19.77
C GLU A 77 7.08 -3.22 20.86
N ALA A 78 6.14 -2.31 20.66
CA ALA A 78 4.94 -2.21 21.48
C ALA A 78 3.76 -1.77 20.61
N THR A 79 2.54 -2.20 20.98
CA THR A 79 1.31 -1.76 20.32
C THR A 79 0.38 -1.09 21.33
N LEU A 80 -0.08 0.10 21.00
CA LEU A 80 -1.03 0.90 21.78
C LEU A 80 -2.35 0.99 21.04
N ARG A 81 -3.47 0.88 21.76
CA ARG A 81 -4.83 1.08 21.25
C ARG A 81 -5.44 2.34 21.86
N PHE A 82 -6.12 3.11 21.02
CA PHE A 82 -6.84 4.32 21.40
C PHE A 82 -8.26 4.25 20.84
N GLU A 83 -9.26 4.45 21.69
CA GLU A 83 -10.64 4.65 21.24
C GLU A 83 -10.79 6.11 20.81
N CYS A 84 -11.11 6.32 19.54
CA CYS A 84 -11.17 7.66 18.95
C CYS A 84 -11.91 7.65 17.61
N THR A 85 -12.47 8.80 17.25
CA THR A 85 -13.10 9.00 15.94
C THR A 85 -12.06 8.96 14.82
N GLN A 86 -12.51 8.78 13.57
CA GLN A 86 -11.64 8.84 12.40
C GLN A 86 -10.83 10.15 12.35
N SER A 87 -11.49 11.27 12.60
CA SER A 87 -10.90 12.61 12.57
C SER A 87 -9.87 12.80 13.69
N ASP A 88 -10.15 12.29 14.89
CA ASP A 88 -9.17 12.28 15.98
C ASP A 88 -7.95 11.43 15.63
N ALA A 89 -8.14 10.23 15.08
CA ALA A 89 -7.06 9.34 14.69
C ALA A 89 -6.13 10.01 13.66
N LEU A 90 -6.68 10.65 12.62
CA LEU A 90 -5.90 11.39 11.63
C LEU A 90 -5.13 12.55 12.26
N ARG A 91 -5.76 13.31 13.17
CA ARG A 91 -5.12 14.42 13.88
C ARG A 91 -3.95 13.94 14.76
N LEU A 92 -4.18 12.88 15.54
CA LEU A 92 -3.18 12.27 16.41
C LEU A 92 -1.98 11.77 15.59
N LEU A 93 -2.24 10.99 14.54
CA LEU A 93 -1.19 10.46 13.66
C LEU A 93 -0.37 11.58 12.99
N ASN A 94 -1.02 12.66 12.54
CA ASN A 94 -0.33 13.80 11.99
C ASN A 94 0.55 14.51 13.03
N GLY A 95 0.01 14.75 14.23
CA GLY A 95 0.75 15.38 15.33
C GLY A 95 1.92 14.54 15.83
N TRP A 96 1.77 13.22 15.89
CA TRP A 96 2.85 12.30 16.26
C TRP A 96 3.91 12.16 15.17
N GLY A 97 3.52 12.25 13.89
CA GLY A 97 4.45 12.23 12.75
C GLY A 97 5.45 13.39 12.74
N ALA A 98 5.14 14.49 13.44
CA ALA A 98 6.03 15.63 13.62
C ALA A 98 6.95 15.53 14.85
N GLN A 99 6.88 14.44 15.61
CA GLN A 99 7.65 14.21 16.84
C GLN A 99 8.70 13.11 16.64
N PRO A 100 9.77 13.08 17.44
CA PRO A 100 10.81 12.03 17.37
C PRO A 100 10.33 10.71 18.02
N LEU A 101 9.18 10.22 17.60
CA LEU A 101 8.56 8.99 18.11
C LEU A 101 8.94 7.79 17.22
N PRO A 102 9.12 6.59 17.79
CA PRO A 102 9.46 5.37 17.03
C PRO A 102 8.22 4.78 16.32
N LEU A 103 7.46 5.61 15.60
CA LEU A 103 6.25 5.19 14.87
C LEU A 103 6.62 4.21 13.77
N ASN A 104 5.99 3.03 13.78
CA ASN A 104 6.25 2.00 12.78
C ASN A 104 5.06 1.72 11.87
N ALA A 105 3.87 1.57 12.45
CA ALA A 105 2.65 1.30 11.70
C ALA A 105 1.44 1.83 12.45
N SER A 106 0.38 2.13 11.72
CA SER A 106 -0.90 2.51 12.29
C SER A 106 -2.03 1.78 11.56
N ARG A 107 -3.11 1.50 12.28
CA ARG A 107 -4.36 1.01 11.73
C ARG A 107 -5.53 1.65 12.48
N TRP A 108 -6.44 2.31 11.79
CA TRP A 108 -7.73 2.70 12.38
C TRP A 108 -8.86 2.01 11.63
N SER A 109 -9.87 1.55 12.35
CA SER A 109 -11.12 1.07 11.79
C SER A 109 -12.25 1.29 12.79
N GLU A 110 -13.46 1.33 12.29
CA GLU A 110 -14.67 1.37 13.10
C GLU A 110 -15.34 0.00 13.15
N GLN A 111 -15.76 -0.40 14.35
CA GLN A 111 -16.58 -1.58 14.58
C GLN A 111 -17.70 -1.21 15.56
N ASP A 112 -18.94 -1.53 15.23
CA ASP A 112 -20.12 -1.27 16.07
C ASP A 112 -20.18 0.19 16.57
N ALA A 113 -19.99 1.14 15.63
CA ALA A 113 -19.92 2.59 15.86
C ALA A 113 -18.77 3.07 16.80
N THR A 114 -17.84 2.19 17.14
CA THR A 114 -16.67 2.51 17.96
C THR A 114 -15.39 2.48 17.12
N GLY A 115 -14.76 3.64 16.96
CA GLY A 115 -13.48 3.78 16.27
C GLY A 115 -12.30 3.40 17.15
N SER A 116 -11.36 2.60 16.63
CA SER A 116 -10.15 2.19 17.34
C SER A 116 -8.90 2.41 16.50
N LEU A 117 -7.97 3.25 16.98
CA LEU A 117 -6.63 3.42 16.44
C LEU A 117 -5.65 2.48 17.13
N TRP A 118 -4.99 1.65 16.35
CA TRP A 118 -3.87 0.81 16.75
C TRP A 118 -2.58 1.43 16.23
N LEU A 119 -1.62 1.64 17.12
CA LEU A 119 -0.31 2.22 16.80
C LEU A 119 0.78 1.25 17.22
N ARG A 120 1.61 0.82 16.26
CA ARG A 120 2.82 0.05 16.54
C ARG A 120 4.03 0.96 16.60
N LEU A 121 4.77 0.80 17.69
CA LEU A 121 6.06 1.42 17.93
C LEU A 121 7.16 0.38 17.73
N ARG A 122 8.27 0.74 17.08
CA ARG A 122 9.46 -0.12 16.97
C ARG A 122 10.74 0.69 16.98
N GLY A 123 11.71 0.25 17.76
CA GLY A 123 13.02 0.91 17.85
C GLY A 123 13.82 0.44 19.06
N ALA A 124 14.68 1.33 19.57
CA ALA A 124 15.40 1.11 20.81
C ALA A 124 14.44 0.94 22.00
N VAL A 125 14.77 0.05 22.94
CA VAL A 125 13.94 -0.25 24.13
C VAL A 125 13.52 1.02 24.85
N ALA A 126 14.48 1.89 25.19
CA ALA A 126 14.22 3.14 25.89
C ALA A 126 13.29 4.10 25.12
N ALA A 127 13.39 4.13 23.78
CA ALA A 127 12.56 4.98 22.94
C ALA A 127 11.11 4.47 22.88
N VAL A 128 10.93 3.15 22.77
CA VAL A 128 9.60 2.53 22.79
C VAL A 128 8.94 2.74 24.15
N ASP A 129 9.65 2.49 25.24
CA ASP A 129 9.11 2.68 26.60
C ASP A 129 8.76 4.15 26.90
N ALA A 130 9.60 5.09 26.47
CA ALA A 130 9.32 6.52 26.60
C ALA A 130 8.08 6.94 25.79
N ALA A 131 7.96 6.43 24.56
CA ALA A 131 6.80 6.71 23.72
C ALA A 131 5.51 6.12 24.30
N CYS A 132 5.53 4.91 24.87
CA CYS A 132 4.37 4.33 25.57
C CYS A 132 3.89 5.20 26.74
N ARG A 133 4.82 5.73 27.55
CA ARG A 133 4.48 6.64 28.67
C ARG A 133 3.94 7.99 28.19
N HIS A 134 4.51 8.54 27.12
CA HIS A 134 4.13 9.84 26.57
C HIS A 134 2.79 9.83 25.84
N LEU A 135 2.56 8.80 25.01
CA LEU A 135 1.39 8.70 24.15
C LEU A 135 0.14 8.24 24.92
N GLY A 136 0.33 7.44 25.96
CA GLY A 136 -0.78 6.77 26.66
C GLY A 136 -1.44 5.70 25.80
N GLY A 137 -2.74 5.52 25.98
CA GLY A 137 -3.51 4.44 25.35
C GLY A 137 -3.35 3.10 26.05
N GLU A 138 -4.13 2.12 25.59
CA GLU A 138 -4.14 0.78 26.16
C GLU A 138 -3.05 -0.07 25.48
N ARG A 139 -2.03 -0.48 26.24
CA ARG A 139 -1.00 -1.39 25.73
C ARG A 139 -1.59 -2.78 25.50
N GLN A 140 -1.47 -3.25 24.25
CA GLN A 140 -1.94 -4.56 23.85
C GLN A 140 -0.89 -5.64 24.15
N PRO A 141 -1.30 -6.87 24.53
CA PRO A 141 -0.37 -7.99 24.69
C PRO A 141 0.38 -8.29 23.38
N ASP A 142 1.70 -8.47 23.47
CA ASP A 142 2.56 -8.56 22.28
C ASP A 142 2.17 -9.69 21.32
N ALA A 143 1.79 -10.87 21.83
CA ALA A 143 1.39 -12.02 21.01
C ALA A 143 0.11 -11.74 20.20
N GLN A 144 -0.91 -11.13 20.83
CA GLN A 144 -2.16 -10.77 20.17
C GLN A 144 -1.91 -9.66 19.14
N ALA A 145 -1.18 -8.62 19.52
CA ALA A 145 -0.82 -7.53 18.62
C ALA A 145 -0.03 -8.03 17.39
N GLN A 146 0.90 -8.97 17.57
CA GLN A 146 1.65 -9.55 16.47
C GLN A 146 0.73 -10.31 15.49
N ALA A 147 -0.20 -11.12 15.99
CA ALA A 147 -1.18 -11.83 15.17
C ALA A 147 -2.08 -10.84 14.40
N ASP A 148 -2.54 -9.78 15.06
CA ASP A 148 -3.35 -8.71 14.44
C ASP A 148 -2.60 -7.99 13.32
N TRP A 149 -1.32 -7.65 13.53
CA TRP A 149 -0.50 -7.01 12.49
C TRP A 149 -0.22 -7.94 11.30
N GLN A 150 -0.07 -9.25 11.54
CA GLN A 150 0.04 -10.24 10.45
C GLN A 150 -1.27 -10.37 9.68
N ALA A 151 -2.41 -10.41 10.38
CA ALA A 151 -3.73 -10.42 9.74
C ALA A 151 -3.97 -9.13 8.95
N ALA A 152 -3.56 -7.95 9.46
CA ALA A 152 -3.63 -6.69 8.72
C ALA A 152 -2.78 -6.75 7.43
N ARG A 153 -1.51 -7.17 7.55
CA ARG A 153 -0.58 -7.30 6.42
C ARG A 153 -1.13 -8.18 5.31
N ASP A 154 -1.75 -9.29 5.69
CA ASP A 154 -2.22 -10.30 4.76
C ASP A 154 -3.72 -10.12 4.42
N GLN A 155 -4.33 -9.00 4.81
CA GLN A 155 -5.73 -8.64 4.57
C GLN A 155 -6.74 -9.69 5.07
N ARG A 156 -6.44 -10.32 6.21
CA ARG A 156 -7.26 -11.33 6.90
C ARG A 156 -8.05 -10.80 8.10
N LEU A 157 -7.95 -9.51 8.41
CA LEU A 157 -8.80 -8.92 9.46
C LEU A 157 -10.27 -9.04 9.09
N PRO A 158 -11.19 -9.17 10.07
CA PRO A 158 -12.63 -9.23 9.81
C PRO A 158 -13.15 -8.09 8.93
N TRP A 159 -12.60 -6.87 9.07
CA TRP A 159 -12.96 -5.71 8.24
C TRP A 159 -12.77 -5.96 6.73
N PHE A 160 -11.81 -6.80 6.32
CA PHE A 160 -11.60 -7.15 4.90
C PHE A 160 -12.58 -8.20 4.38
N GLY A 161 -13.50 -8.70 5.20
CA GLY A 161 -14.63 -9.51 4.76
C GLY A 161 -15.52 -8.68 3.85
N ILE A 162 -15.54 -8.99 2.55
CA ILE A 162 -16.29 -8.25 1.54
C ILE A 162 -17.75 -8.72 1.55
N PRO A 163 -18.73 -7.88 1.92
CA PRO A 163 -20.14 -8.28 1.93
C PRO A 163 -20.77 -8.17 0.54
N GLY A 164 -21.28 -9.29 0.02
CA GLY A 164 -21.97 -9.35 -1.28
C GLY A 164 -21.16 -8.70 -2.41
N ALA A 165 -21.85 -7.94 -3.27
CA ALA A 165 -21.29 -7.32 -4.48
C ALA A 165 -20.34 -6.11 -4.24
N HIS A 166 -19.87 -5.88 -3.01
CA HIS A 166 -18.89 -4.82 -2.74
C HIS A 166 -17.51 -5.21 -3.27
N SER A 167 -16.72 -4.23 -3.67
CA SER A 167 -15.32 -4.43 -4.04
C SER A 167 -14.41 -3.66 -3.10
N LEU A 168 -13.18 -4.13 -2.95
CA LEU A 168 -12.18 -3.48 -2.11
C LEU A 168 -11.44 -2.43 -2.93
N TRP A 169 -11.57 -1.19 -2.51
CA TRP A 169 -10.90 -0.03 -3.08
C TRP A 169 -9.77 0.43 -2.18
N ARG A 170 -8.62 0.72 -2.78
CA ARG A 170 -7.46 1.31 -2.12
C ARG A 170 -7.31 2.76 -2.55
N LEU A 171 -7.38 3.68 -1.60
CA LEU A 171 -7.05 5.07 -1.81
C LEU A 171 -5.63 5.34 -1.28
N SER A 172 -4.84 6.06 -2.07
CA SER A 172 -3.54 6.62 -1.66
C SER A 172 -3.65 8.13 -1.69
N VAL A 173 -3.64 8.74 -0.51
CA VAL A 173 -3.80 10.19 -0.29
C VAL A 173 -2.68 10.72 0.61
N PRO A 174 -2.44 12.04 0.68
CA PRO A 174 -1.55 12.62 1.67
C PRO A 174 -1.95 12.23 3.10
N GLN A 175 -0.98 12.03 4.00
CA GLN A 175 -1.24 11.74 5.42
C GLN A 175 -2.02 12.87 6.12
N THR A 176 -1.93 14.09 5.59
CA THR A 176 -2.64 15.29 6.04
C THR A 176 -4.06 15.42 5.49
N ALA A 177 -4.49 14.56 4.57
CA ALA A 177 -5.83 14.65 4.01
C ALA A 177 -6.89 14.49 5.11
N PRO A 178 -7.96 15.31 5.15
CA PRO A 178 -9.04 15.16 6.13
C PRO A 178 -9.78 13.83 5.93
N ALA A 179 -10.67 13.47 6.85
CA ALA A 179 -11.59 12.36 6.64
C ALA A 179 -12.37 12.57 5.34
N ILE A 180 -12.47 11.51 4.52
CA ILE A 180 -13.26 11.53 3.29
C ILE A 180 -14.64 11.01 3.65
N ASP A 181 -15.64 11.87 3.46
CA ASP A 181 -17.04 11.53 3.67
C ASP A 181 -17.50 10.51 2.62
N PHE A 182 -17.89 9.34 3.10
CA PHE A 182 -18.31 8.21 2.29
C PHE A 182 -19.25 7.31 3.10
N GLU A 183 -20.11 6.54 2.43
CA GLU A 183 -21.17 5.78 3.11
C GLU A 183 -20.64 4.71 4.06
N THR A 184 -19.45 4.17 3.79
CA THR A 184 -18.79 3.14 4.61
C THR A 184 -17.57 3.71 5.32
N ALA A 185 -17.43 3.39 6.60
CA ALA A 185 -16.25 3.75 7.38
C ALA A 185 -15.01 3.03 6.81
N PRO A 186 -13.90 3.74 6.56
CA PRO A 186 -12.71 3.13 6.01
C PRO A 186 -11.91 2.36 7.05
N LEU A 187 -11.01 1.51 6.58
CA LEU A 187 -9.83 1.12 7.34
C LEU A 187 -8.64 1.98 6.90
N LEU A 188 -8.06 2.72 7.84
CA LEU A 188 -6.91 3.59 7.61
C LEU A 188 -5.62 2.87 7.96
N GLU A 189 -4.61 2.99 7.11
CA GLU A 189 -3.24 2.51 7.35
C GLU A 189 -2.22 3.58 6.95
N TRP A 190 -0.93 3.28 7.17
CA TRP A 190 0.20 4.11 6.71
C TRP A 190 0.14 5.55 7.25
N HIS A 191 -0.25 5.68 8.51
CA HIS A 191 -0.50 6.95 9.20
C HIS A 191 -1.52 7.83 8.46
N GLY A 192 -2.56 7.20 7.90
CA GLY A 192 -3.70 7.86 7.24
C GLY A 192 -3.60 8.00 5.72
N ALA A 193 -2.43 7.72 5.14
CA ALA A 193 -2.21 7.83 3.70
C ALA A 193 -2.84 6.72 2.88
N GLN A 194 -2.99 5.52 3.44
CA GLN A 194 -3.73 4.43 2.81
C GLN A 194 -5.11 4.34 3.45
N ARG A 195 -6.14 4.32 2.61
CA ARG A 195 -7.53 4.15 3.06
C ARG A 195 -8.19 3.07 2.24
N TRP A 196 -8.70 2.07 2.92
CA TRP A 196 -9.49 1.03 2.31
C TRP A 196 -10.96 1.39 2.43
N TYR A 197 -11.69 1.23 1.33
CA TYR A 197 -13.14 1.37 1.29
C TYR A 197 -13.75 0.13 0.67
N LEU A 198 -14.88 -0.32 1.21
CA LEU A 198 -15.75 -1.29 0.57
C LEU A 198 -16.84 -0.51 -0.16
N ALA A 199 -16.91 -0.67 -1.48
CA ALA A 199 -17.87 0.03 -2.32
C ALA A 199 -18.28 -0.83 -3.51
N SER A 200 -19.54 -0.73 -3.89
CA SER A 200 -20.05 -1.38 -5.10
C SER A 200 -19.51 -0.72 -6.36
N ALA A 201 -19.67 -1.36 -7.52
CA ALA A 201 -19.04 -0.91 -8.76
C ALA A 201 -19.49 0.48 -9.24
N ASN A 202 -20.76 0.84 -9.04
CA ASN A 202 -21.30 2.14 -9.45
C ASN A 202 -20.75 3.32 -8.61
N GLN A 203 -20.23 3.03 -7.41
CA GLN A 203 -19.62 4.01 -6.51
C GLN A 203 -18.15 4.31 -6.85
N GLY A 204 -17.51 3.52 -7.72
CA GLY A 204 -16.08 3.65 -8.04
C GLY A 204 -15.70 5.04 -8.58
N ALA A 205 -16.54 5.65 -9.42
CA ALA A 205 -16.30 6.99 -9.96
C ALA A 205 -16.28 8.06 -8.85
N ARG A 206 -17.18 7.95 -7.87
CA ARG A 206 -17.26 8.86 -6.72
C ARG A 206 -16.03 8.69 -5.81
N LEU A 207 -15.57 7.47 -5.56
CA LEU A 207 -14.33 7.23 -4.80
C LEU A 207 -13.11 7.83 -5.49
N ARG A 208 -12.98 7.68 -6.81
CA ARG A 208 -11.91 8.30 -7.60
C ARG A 208 -11.96 9.82 -7.54
N ALA A 209 -13.15 10.41 -7.63
CA ALA A 209 -13.32 11.86 -7.49
C ALA A 209 -12.91 12.33 -6.09
N ALA A 210 -13.40 11.68 -5.03
CA ALA A 210 -13.05 12.01 -3.65
C ALA A 210 -11.54 11.90 -3.37
N ALA A 211 -10.90 10.83 -3.87
CA ALA A 211 -9.45 10.66 -3.75
C ALA A 211 -8.67 11.78 -4.46
N ARG A 212 -9.09 12.17 -5.67
CA ARG A 212 -8.47 13.27 -6.42
C ARG A 212 -8.65 14.62 -5.73
N THR A 213 -9.83 14.91 -5.20
CA THR A 213 -10.08 16.12 -4.40
C THR A 213 -9.18 16.16 -3.16
N ALA A 214 -8.90 15.00 -2.56
CA ALA A 214 -7.95 14.87 -1.45
C ALA A 214 -6.46 14.88 -1.86
N GLY A 215 -6.14 15.09 -3.15
CA GLY A 215 -4.77 15.10 -3.66
C GLY A 215 -4.14 13.72 -3.88
N GLY A 216 -4.98 12.69 -4.04
CA GLY A 216 -4.57 11.30 -4.21
C GLY A 216 -5.22 10.61 -5.40
N HIS A 217 -5.23 9.27 -5.37
CA HIS A 217 -5.86 8.42 -6.37
C HIS A 217 -6.48 7.18 -5.74
N ALA A 218 -7.41 6.55 -6.45
CA ALA A 218 -8.04 5.30 -6.04
C ALA A 218 -7.71 4.15 -7.00
N THR A 219 -7.61 2.94 -6.47
CA THR A 219 -7.40 1.70 -7.24
C THR A 219 -8.44 0.67 -6.81
N LEU A 220 -9.11 0.04 -7.77
CA LEU A 220 -9.96 -1.14 -7.54
C LEU A 220 -9.04 -2.34 -7.29
N PHE A 221 -8.78 -2.61 -6.02
CA PHE A 221 -7.74 -3.54 -5.58
C PHE A 221 -8.19 -4.99 -5.69
N ARG A 222 -9.42 -5.29 -5.26
CA ARG A 222 -10.03 -6.63 -5.36
C ARG A 222 -11.49 -6.47 -5.72
N ILE A 223 -11.93 -7.27 -6.69
CA ILE A 223 -13.33 -7.32 -7.13
C ILE A 223 -14.05 -8.38 -6.30
N ALA A 224 -15.33 -8.17 -6.00
CA ALA A 224 -16.18 -9.16 -5.36
C ALA A 224 -16.22 -10.48 -6.17
N ASP A 225 -16.33 -11.62 -5.49
CA ASP A 225 -16.43 -12.91 -6.19
C ASP A 225 -17.73 -13.01 -7.01
N ASP A 226 -18.83 -12.48 -6.47
CA ASP A 226 -20.17 -12.40 -7.08
C ASP A 226 -20.38 -11.14 -7.92
N ALA A 227 -19.32 -10.37 -8.19
CA ALA A 227 -19.42 -9.11 -8.92
C ALA A 227 -20.08 -9.30 -10.30
N SER A 228 -20.90 -8.34 -10.72
CA SER A 228 -21.51 -8.35 -12.05
C SER A 228 -20.47 -8.19 -13.17
N GLN A 229 -20.83 -8.51 -14.42
CA GLN A 229 -19.95 -8.21 -15.57
C GLN A 229 -19.61 -6.71 -15.65
N ALA A 230 -20.57 -5.84 -15.36
CA ALA A 230 -20.34 -4.39 -15.32
C ALA A 230 -19.32 -3.98 -14.23
N ALA A 231 -19.29 -4.69 -13.10
CA ALA A 231 -18.26 -4.48 -12.08
C ALA A 231 -16.87 -4.95 -12.54
N ARG A 232 -16.81 -6.03 -13.34
CA ARG A 232 -15.56 -6.56 -13.91
C ARG A 232 -14.98 -5.68 -15.02
N SER A 233 -15.80 -4.87 -15.69
CA SER A 233 -15.33 -3.92 -16.72
C SER A 233 -14.84 -2.59 -16.14
N VAL A 234 -15.01 -2.34 -14.83
CA VAL A 234 -14.47 -1.13 -14.18
C VAL A 234 -12.94 -1.14 -14.24
N PRO A 235 -12.30 -0.09 -14.77
CA PRO A 235 -10.84 0.00 -14.81
C PRO A 235 -10.23 -0.13 -13.42
N ARG A 236 -9.14 -0.90 -13.31
CA ARG A 236 -8.44 -1.15 -12.04
C ARG A 236 -7.77 0.13 -11.51
N PHE A 237 -6.98 0.77 -12.36
CA PHE A 237 -6.20 1.97 -12.03
C PHE A 237 -6.94 3.25 -12.36
N ASP A 238 -6.49 4.35 -11.74
CA ASP A 238 -6.97 5.68 -12.11
C ASP A 238 -6.37 6.12 -13.45
N ALA A 239 -7.04 7.05 -14.11
CA ALA A 239 -6.59 7.53 -15.41
C ALA A 239 -5.22 8.22 -15.27
N LEU A 240 -4.25 7.78 -16.07
CA LEU A 240 -2.96 8.44 -16.18
C LEU A 240 -3.09 9.72 -17.01
N SER A 241 -2.28 10.73 -16.69
CA SER A 241 -2.10 11.87 -17.59
C SER A 241 -1.47 11.42 -18.91
N ALA A 242 -1.74 12.13 -20.01
CA ALA A 242 -1.23 11.78 -21.33
C ALA A 242 0.31 11.57 -21.37
N PRO A 243 1.14 12.40 -20.70
CA PRO A 243 2.58 12.17 -20.65
C PRO A 243 2.97 10.86 -19.96
N LEU A 244 2.34 10.54 -18.82
CA LEU A 244 2.61 9.29 -18.09
C LEU A 244 2.14 8.08 -18.89
N ALA A 245 0.95 8.15 -19.50
CA ALA A 245 0.45 7.08 -20.36
C ALA A 245 1.39 6.79 -21.53
N ARG A 246 1.96 7.84 -22.17
CA ARG A 246 2.96 7.70 -23.23
C ARG A 246 4.22 6.99 -22.75
N ILE A 247 4.75 7.37 -21.58
CA ILE A 247 5.96 6.75 -21.01
C ILE A 247 5.69 5.28 -20.68
N HIS A 248 4.57 4.96 -20.05
CA HIS A 248 4.20 3.58 -19.75
C HIS A 248 4.07 2.74 -21.03
N ARG A 249 3.40 3.23 -22.07
CA ARG A 249 3.32 2.52 -23.37
C ARG A 249 4.68 2.33 -24.03
N ALA A 250 5.56 3.31 -23.96
CA ALA A 250 6.92 3.19 -24.51
C ALA A 250 7.74 2.11 -23.78
N LEU A 251 7.65 2.06 -22.45
CA LEU A 251 8.29 1.01 -21.65
C LEU A 251 7.74 -0.38 -21.99
N LEU A 252 6.42 -0.53 -22.11
CA LEU A 252 5.80 -1.81 -22.49
C LEU A 252 6.30 -2.28 -23.87
N ARG A 253 6.37 -1.38 -24.86
CA ARG A 253 6.88 -1.73 -26.20
C ARG A 253 8.35 -2.15 -26.19
N GLU A 254 9.15 -1.57 -25.31
CA GLU A 254 10.58 -1.91 -25.20
C GLU A 254 10.77 -3.28 -24.55
N PHE A 255 10.09 -3.52 -23.43
CA PHE A 255 10.26 -4.75 -22.65
C PHE A 255 9.44 -5.93 -23.21
N ASP A 256 8.31 -5.67 -23.86
CA ASP A 256 7.39 -6.68 -24.35
C ASP A 256 6.83 -6.34 -25.74
N PRO A 257 7.67 -6.25 -26.78
CA PRO A 257 7.26 -5.87 -28.13
C PRO A 257 6.28 -6.84 -28.78
N HIS A 258 6.20 -8.08 -28.28
CA HIS A 258 5.32 -9.14 -28.79
C HIS A 258 4.08 -9.36 -27.91
N ALA A 259 3.85 -8.51 -26.90
CA ALA A 259 2.71 -8.60 -25.98
C ALA A 259 2.56 -9.99 -25.32
N VAL A 260 3.69 -10.61 -24.96
CA VAL A 260 3.74 -11.91 -24.28
C VAL A 260 3.25 -11.78 -22.84
N PHE A 261 3.50 -10.65 -22.19
CA PHE A 261 3.21 -10.38 -20.79
C PHE A 261 2.14 -9.30 -20.57
N ASP A 262 2.01 -8.33 -21.47
CA ASP A 262 1.00 -7.28 -21.36
C ASP A 262 -0.40 -7.80 -21.70
N HIS A 263 -1.12 -8.22 -20.66
CA HIS A 263 -2.51 -8.63 -20.74
C HIS A 263 -3.47 -7.51 -20.30
N ALA A 264 -3.18 -6.26 -20.64
CA ALA A 264 -3.97 -5.08 -20.28
C ALA A 264 -4.20 -4.93 -18.76
N ARG A 265 -3.20 -5.32 -17.96
CA ARG A 265 -3.29 -5.31 -16.49
C ARG A 265 -3.07 -3.92 -15.90
N LEU A 266 -2.14 -3.14 -16.46
CA LEU A 266 -1.76 -1.80 -15.98
C LEU A 266 -2.42 -0.70 -16.79
N LEU A 267 -2.30 -0.78 -18.12
CA LEU A 267 -2.99 0.09 -19.06
C LEU A 267 -4.14 -0.73 -19.67
N GLY A 268 -5.29 -0.09 -19.92
CA GLY A 268 -6.33 -0.73 -20.73
C GLY A 268 -5.80 -1.04 -22.12
N ALA A 269 -6.42 -2.02 -22.80
CA ALA A 269 -6.16 -2.25 -24.22
C ALA A 269 -6.54 -0.98 -25.00
N ASP A 270 -5.70 -0.60 -25.97
CA ASP A 270 -6.00 0.45 -26.94
C ASP A 270 -7.05 -0.02 -27.96
#